data_AF-A0A165S7I9-F1
#
_entry.id   AF-A0A165S7I9-F1
#
_cell.length_a   1.000
_cell.length_b   1.000
_cell.length_c   1.000
_cell.angle_alpha   90.00
_cell.angle_beta   90.00
_cell.angle_gamma   90.00
#
_symmetry.space_group_name_H-M   'P 1'
#
loop_
_entity.id
_entity.type
_entity.pdbx_description
1 polymer ?
#
loop_
_entity_poly.entity_id
_entity_poly.type
_entity_poly.pdbx_seq_one_letter_code
_entity_poly.pdbx_strand_id
1 'polypeptide(L)' 'MINIYYNVEPLRSNEEITDFVNKARNGTHGERNALLILIGLNTGLRMSDILNLKVGQIRYHDIVHITEKKDQKGV' A
#
# COMPACT_ATOMS: atom_id res chain seq x y z
N MET A 1 -28.11 -0.11 -22.51
CA MET A 1 -27.23 0.24 -21.38
C MET A 1 -26.46 -1.02 -21.00
N ILE A 2 -25.15 -1.06 -21.21
CA ILE A 2 -24.33 -2.25 -20.92
C ILE A 2 -23.76 -2.06 -19.51
N ASN A 3 -24.05 -3.00 -18.61
CA ASN A 3 -23.53 -2.95 -17.24
C ASN A 3 -22.23 -3.77 -17.21
N ILE A 4 -21.09 -3.09 -17.04
CA ILE A 4 -19.79 -3.76 -16.91
C ILE A 4 -19.63 -4.19 -15.45
N TYR A 5 -19.65 -5.50 -15.21
CA TYR A 5 -19.38 -6.07 -13.90
C TYR A 5 -17.87 -6.28 -13.74
N TYR A 6 -17.25 -5.55 -12.81
CA TYR A 6 -15.83 -5.73 -12.47
C TYR A 6 -15.71 -6.75 -11.34
N ASN A 7 -15.20 -7.94 -11.66
CA ASN A 7 -14.83 -8.92 -10.64
C ASN A 7 -13.49 -8.50 -10.02
N VAL A 8 -13.51 -8.02 -8.79
CA VAL A 8 -12.30 -7.60 -8.05
C VAL A 8 -12.01 -8.63 -7.00
N GLU A 9 -10.84 -9.28 -7.11
CA GLU A 9 -10.37 -10.30 -6.17
C GLU A 9 -9.00 -9.91 -5.60
N PRO A 10 -8.68 -10.36 -4.37
CA PRO A 10 -7.37 -10.12 -3.77
C PRO A 10 -6.28 -10.92 -4.50
N LEU A 11 -5.06 -10.37 -4.55
CA LEU A 11 -3.86 -11.09 -5.03
C LEU A 11 -3.55 -12.23 -4.06
N ARG A 12 -3.32 -13.46 -4.56
CA ARG A 12 -3.13 -14.65 -3.71
C ARG A 12 -1.78 -15.32 -3.87
N SER A 13 -1.09 -15.06 -4.98
CA SER A 13 0.20 -15.69 -5.29
C SER A 13 1.37 -14.70 -5.27
N ASN A 14 2.56 -15.22 -4.98
CA ASN A 14 3.79 -14.42 -5.03
C ASN A 14 4.07 -13.89 -6.45
N GLU A 15 3.65 -14.62 -7.48
CA GLU A 15 3.78 -14.18 -8.87
C GLU A 15 2.91 -12.96 -9.16
N GLU A 16 1.62 -13.01 -8.80
CA GLU A 16 0.70 -11.87 -8.94
C GLU A 16 1.19 -10.63 -8.18
N ILE A 17 1.69 -10.81 -6.96
CA ILE A 17 2.26 -9.71 -6.15
C ILE A 17 3.51 -9.15 -6.84
N THR A 18 4.39 -10.02 -7.35
CA THR A 18 5.61 -9.61 -8.05
C THR A 18 5.29 -8.83 -9.32
N ASP A 19 4.36 -9.32 -10.13
CA ASP A 19 3.93 -8.64 -11.35
C ASP A 19 3.30 -7.27 -11.03
N PHE A 20 2.45 -7.20 -10.00
CA PHE A 20 1.85 -5.94 -9.54
C PHE A 20 2.91 -4.90 -9.14
N VAL A 21 3.92 -5.30 -8.35
CA VAL A 21 5.03 -4.41 -7.95
C VAL A 21 5.83 -3.97 -9.17
N ASN A 22 6.15 -4.87 -10.09
CA ASN A 22 6.89 -4.56 -11.32
C ASN A 22 6.11 -3.62 -12.24
N LYS A 23 4.80 -3.82 -12.36
CA LYS A 23 3.92 -2.94 -13.14
C LYS A 23 3.92 -1.52 -12.57
N ALA A 24 3.85 -1.38 -11.25
CA ALA A 24 3.96 -0.09 -10.58
C ALA A 24 5.35 0.54 -10.78
N ARG A 25 6.42 -0.26 -10.68
CA ARG A 25 7.81 0.19 -10.87
C ARG A 25 8.11 0.69 -12.29
N ASN A 26 7.49 0.10 -13.31
CA ASN A 26 7.72 0.48 -14.71
C ASN A 26 6.90 1.71 -15.14
N GLY A 27 6.02 2.23 -14.27
CA GLY A 27 5.22 3.42 -14.53
C GLY A 27 5.88 4.74 -14.12
N THR A 28 5.14 5.84 -14.27
CA THR A 28 5.57 7.16 -13.79
C THR A 28 5.71 7.17 -12.27
N HIS A 29 6.81 7.74 -11.76
CA HIS A 29 7.20 7.68 -10.33
C HIS A 29 7.39 6.23 -9.82
N GLY A 30 7.85 5.34 -10.70
CA GLY A 30 7.84 3.90 -10.47
C GLY A 30 8.50 3.43 -9.18
N GLU A 31 9.73 3.88 -8.89
CA GLU A 31 10.42 3.49 -7.65
C GLU A 31 9.67 3.94 -6.39
N ARG A 32 9.08 5.15 -6.40
CA ARG A 32 8.25 5.63 -5.29
C ARG A 32 7.02 4.74 -5.11
N ASN A 33 6.35 4.37 -6.20
CA ASN A 33 5.14 3.56 -6.12
C ASN A 33 5.44 2.13 -5.65
N ALA A 34 6.52 1.54 -6.17
CA ALA A 34 7.00 0.23 -5.73
C ALA A 34 7.35 0.25 -4.23
N LEU A 35 8.03 1.29 -3.76
CA LEU A 35 8.34 1.46 -2.33
C LEU A 35 7.06 1.51 -1.48
N LEU A 36 6.07 2.30 -1.87
CA LEU A 36 4.82 2.44 -1.11
C LEU A 36 4.04 1.11 -1.04
N ILE A 37 3.98 0.38 -2.16
CA ILE A 37 3.36 -0.94 -2.22
C ILE A 37 4.09 -1.93 -1.30
N LEU A 38 5.42 -1.98 -1.39
CA LEU A 38 6.23 -2.87 -0.56
C LEU A 38 6.09 -2.55 0.93
N ILE A 39 6.05 -1.27 1.32
CA ILE A 39 5.77 -0.89 2.71
C ILE A 39 4.40 -1.42 3.12
N GLY A 40 3.34 -1.17 2.34
CA GLY A 40 1.99 -1.61 2.67
C GLY A 40 1.86 -3.13 2.78
N LEU A 41 2.45 -3.88 1.85
CA LEU A 41 2.42 -5.35 1.87
C LEU A 41 3.17 -5.95 3.06
N ASN A 42 4.35 -5.41 3.40
CA ASN A 42 5.18 -5.97 4.47
C ASN A 42 4.73 -5.56 5.88
N THR A 43 4.02 -4.44 6.02
CA THR A 43 3.63 -3.90 7.33
C THR A 43 2.13 -3.99 7.60
N GLY A 44 1.31 -4.26 6.58
CA GLY A 44 -0.15 -4.24 6.68
C GLY A 44 -0.75 -2.84 6.83
N LEU A 45 0.05 -1.78 6.70
CA LEU A 45 -0.42 -0.40 6.84
C LEU A 45 -1.30 0.02 5.66
N ARG A 46 -2.33 0.81 5.95
CA ARG A 46 -3.15 1.41 4.90
C ARG A 46 -2.38 2.51 4.19
N MET A 47 -2.71 2.71 2.92
CA MET A 47 -2.05 3.70 2.08
C MET A 47 -2.08 5.12 2.69
N SER A 48 -3.21 5.50 3.29
CA SER A 48 -3.36 6.79 3.98
C SER A 48 -2.39 6.97 5.15
N ASP A 49 -2.10 5.89 5.88
CA ASP A 49 -1.17 5.93 7.01
C ASP A 49 0.27 6.05 6.48
N ILE A 50 0.61 5.32 5.43
CA ILE A 50 1.94 5.34 4.80
C ILE A 50 2.29 6.74 4.28
N LEU A 51 1.34 7.44 3.64
CA LEU A 51 1.58 8.77 3.09
C LEU A 51 1.92 9.82 4.15
N ASN A 52 1.53 9.59 5.40
CA ASN A 52 1.81 10.49 6.52
C ASN A 52 3.08 10.12 7.29
N LEU A 53 3.73 9.00 6.97
CA LEU A 53 4.99 8.58 7.61
C LEU A 53 6.14 9.52 7.24
N LYS A 54 6.86 9.98 8.25
CA LYS A 54 8.08 10.77 8.08
C LYS A 54 9.30 9.90 8.34
N VAL A 55 10.37 10.12 7.56
CA VAL A 55 11.66 9.41 7.73
C VAL A 55 12.18 9.49 9.17
N GLY A 56 12.04 10.64 9.83
CA GLY A 56 12.47 10.81 11.23
C GLY A 56 11.71 9.96 12.27
N GLN A 57 10.55 9.42 11.92
CA GLN A 57 9.76 8.54 12.81
C GLN A 57 10.19 7.07 12.71
N ILE A 58 10.90 6.69 11.63
CA ILE A 58 11.27 5.30 11.33
C ILE A 58 12.77 5.09 11.36
N ARG A 59 13.55 6.09 10.94
CA ARG A 59 15.00 5.99 10.88
C ARG A 59 15.55 5.90 12.31
N TYR A 60 16.44 4.94 12.54
CA TYR A 60 17.06 4.66 13.85
C TYR A 60 16.10 4.12 14.93
N HIS A 61 14.92 3.64 14.54
CA HIS A 61 13.98 2.99 15.46
C HIS A 61 13.79 1.54 15.03
N ASP A 62 14.07 0.59 15.94
CA ASP A 62 13.87 -0.84 15.68
C ASP A 62 12.38 -1.22 15.69
N ILE A 63 11.55 -0.44 16.39
CA ILE A 63 10.11 -0.63 16.51
C ILE A 63 9.43 0.72 16.23
N VAL A 64 8.45 0.71 15.32
CA VAL A 64 7.66 1.89 14.97
C VAL A 64 6.22 1.63 15.38
N HIS A 65 5.72 2.42 16.34
CA HIS A 65 4.32 2.37 16.75
C HIS A 65 3.49 3.30 15.86
N ILE A 66 2.60 2.73 15.06
CA ILE A 66 1.69 3.47 14.20
C ILE A 66 0.28 3.27 14.74
N THR A 67 -0.36 4.35 15.15
CA THR A 67 -1.78 4.32 15.53
C THR A 67 -2.60 4.59 14.28
N GLU A 68 -3.29 3.56 13.78
CA GLU A 68 -4.20 3.73 12.64
C GLU A 68 -5.23 4.82 12.95
N LYS A 69 -5.39 5.79 12.04
CA LYS A 69 -6.54 6.69 12.10
C LYS A 69 -7.73 5.96 11.52
N LYS A 70 -8.60 5.43 12.39
CA LYS A 70 -9.94 5.02 11.97
C LYS A 70 -10.68 6.29 11.54
N ASP A 71 -11.09 6.37 10.27
CA ASP A 71 -12.19 7.27 9.91
C ASP A 71 -13.39 6.82 10.74
N GLN A 72 -13.71 7.60 11.77
CA GLN A 72 -15.02 7.52 12.38
C GLN A 72 -16.02 8.03 11.34
N LYS A 73 -16.42 7.15 10.41
CA LYS A 73 -17.81 7.17 9.97
C LYS A 73 -18.63 6.68 11.16
N GLY A 74 -18.79 7.58 12.12
CA GLY A 74 -19.82 7.48 13.13
C GLY A 74 -21.16 7.71 12.44
N VAL A 75 -22.10 6.85 12.82
CA VAL A 75 -23.53 6.82 12.46
C VAL A 75 -23.85 6.33 11.04
#